data_AF-A0A0F2PEL3-F1
#
_entry.id   AF-A0A0F2PEL3-F1
#
_cell.length_a   1.000
_cell.length_b   1.000
_cell.length_c   1.000
_cell.angle_alpha   90.00
_cell.angle_beta   90.00
_cell.angle_gamma   90.00
#
_symmetry.space_group_name_H-M   'P 1'
#
loop_
_entity.id
_entity.type
_entity.pdbx_description
1 polymer ?
#
loop_
_entity_poly.entity_id
_entity_poly.type
_entity_poly.pdbx_seq_one_letter_code
_entity_poly.pdbx_strand_id
1 'polypeptide(L)'
;MLGLSKKDRNLLILVILLTLATPILLQPFPEGSALAQFNAGYPDLMQRFAIYGIFAIGFNILFGLTGYLSFGHAAFLGVGSYSVVWMYKLLSYNVLPGLILAVIMSALFALLIGFISLRRSGIYFSILTLAFAQMSFNLAYSVLTPLTNGETGLQVYTNDPQVLMSAGSPSSPHFFGIVMNESAKIDVGGWQFTFSNGYYFCAIIAILVFYLSLRIFRSPFGIMLRAIKTNQTRMSYTGLNSRPYTLAAFVISGMYAGLAGGLLASMDPLAGAERMQWTASGEVVLMTILGGAGTLMGPVLGAGFIKYFENIFSKINDNILHTWFSALPDGLEDAIVFMLHPFIGKGWNLTLGLLFMMVVIFLPGGLIEGGTRIWNLVTGKNKKRGVPGKAKEHHPTPTPHVN
;
A
#
# COMPACT_ATOMS: atom_id res chain seq x y z
N MET A 1 -8.23 26.00 9.93
CA MET A 1 -7.23 25.33 10.79
C MET A 1 -6.24 24.42 10.04
N LEU A 2 -6.56 23.81 8.88
CA LEU A 2 -5.57 22.97 8.13
C LEU A 2 -5.26 23.44 6.69
N GLY A 3 -5.79 24.59 6.24
CA GLY A 3 -5.63 25.05 4.84
C GLY A 3 -6.26 24.13 3.77
N LEU A 4 -7.05 23.14 4.18
CA LEU A 4 -7.71 22.18 3.29
C LEU A 4 -9.03 22.73 2.78
N SER A 5 -9.36 22.38 1.52
CA SER A 5 -10.70 22.58 0.97
C SER A 5 -11.74 21.77 1.75
N LYS A 6 -13.03 22.17 1.72
CA LYS A 6 -14.11 21.45 2.41
C LYS A 6 -14.19 19.98 1.98
N LYS A 7 -13.95 19.68 0.70
CA LYS A 7 -13.95 18.31 0.17
C LYS A 7 -12.78 17.49 0.71
N ASP A 8 -11.57 18.06 0.72
CA ASP A 8 -10.37 17.38 1.18
C ASP A 8 -10.40 17.14 2.70
N ARG A 9 -10.96 18.09 3.47
CA ARG A 9 -11.18 17.90 4.90
C ARG A 9 -12.17 16.77 5.19
N ASN A 10 -13.28 16.71 4.46
CA ASN A 10 -14.25 15.61 4.61
C ASN A 10 -13.64 14.26 4.23
N LEU A 11 -12.79 14.23 3.20
CA LEU A 11 -12.03 13.03 2.82
C LEU A 11 -11.10 12.58 3.94
N LEU A 12 -10.35 13.49 4.55
CA LEU A 12 -9.46 13.17 5.66
C LEU A 12 -10.24 12.63 6.87
N ILE A 13 -11.36 13.26 7.22
CA ILE A 13 -12.24 12.79 8.31
C ILE A 13 -12.76 11.38 8.00
N LEU A 14 -13.19 11.13 6.76
CA LEU A 14 -13.63 9.81 6.34
C LEU A 14 -12.52 8.77 6.51
N VAL A 15 -11.28 9.09 6.10
CA VAL A 15 -10.13 8.18 6.29
C VAL A 15 -9.87 7.91 7.76
N ILE A 16 -9.89 8.95 8.61
CA ILE A 16 -9.70 8.78 10.06
C ILE A 16 -10.78 7.88 10.66
N LEU A 17 -12.05 8.08 10.27
CA LEU A 17 -13.14 7.24 10.75
C LEU A 17 -13.00 5.80 10.26
N LEU A 18 -12.66 5.59 9.00
CA LEU A 18 -12.45 4.25 8.43
C LEU A 18 -11.28 3.53 9.09
N THR A 19 -10.15 4.21 9.30
CA THR A 19 -8.99 3.60 9.97
C THR A 19 -9.34 3.25 11.42
N LEU A 20 -9.93 4.17 12.19
CA LEU A 20 -10.31 3.88 13.57
C LEU A 20 -11.38 2.79 13.69
N ALA A 21 -12.28 2.66 12.71
CA ALA A 21 -13.31 1.63 12.67
C ALA A 21 -12.80 0.27 12.14
N THR A 22 -11.57 0.17 11.64
CA THR A 22 -11.02 -1.06 11.04
C THR A 22 -11.18 -2.31 11.92
N PRO A 23 -10.91 -2.27 13.25
CA PRO A 23 -11.10 -3.44 14.12
C PRO A 23 -12.54 -3.98 14.13
N ILE A 24 -13.52 -3.11 13.90
CA ILE A 24 -14.93 -3.45 13.85
C ILE A 24 -15.31 -3.89 12.44
N LEU A 25 -14.88 -3.14 11.42
CA LEU A 25 -15.19 -3.41 10.02
C LEU A 25 -14.64 -4.75 9.52
N LEU A 26 -13.49 -5.18 10.05
CA LEU A 26 -12.86 -6.45 9.69
C LEU A 26 -13.36 -7.64 10.51
N GLN A 27 -14.29 -7.43 11.44
CA GLN A 27 -14.93 -8.51 12.21
C GLN A 27 -16.45 -8.53 12.00
N PRO A 28 -16.95 -8.74 10.76
CA PRO A 28 -18.38 -8.71 10.49
C PRO A 28 -19.16 -9.87 11.11
N PHE A 29 -18.56 -11.05 11.27
CA PHE A 29 -19.27 -12.27 11.67
C PHE A 29 -18.92 -12.71 13.12
N PRO A 30 -19.87 -13.30 13.87
CA PRO A 30 -19.56 -13.95 15.14
C PRO A 30 -18.55 -15.10 14.97
N GLU A 31 -17.69 -15.32 15.96
CA GLU A 31 -16.61 -16.33 15.90
C GLU A 31 -17.14 -17.76 15.76
N GLY A 32 -18.31 -18.06 16.32
CA GLY A 32 -18.95 -19.38 16.23
C GLY A 32 -19.70 -19.65 14.92
N SER A 33 -19.68 -18.73 13.95
CA SER A 33 -20.42 -18.88 12.69
C SER A 33 -19.58 -19.55 11.60
N ALA A 34 -20.23 -20.27 10.67
CA ALA A 34 -19.56 -20.85 9.49
C ALA A 34 -18.89 -19.80 8.58
N LEU A 35 -19.28 -18.52 8.73
CA LEU A 35 -18.75 -17.37 8.01
C LEU A 35 -17.61 -16.66 8.76
N ALA A 36 -17.21 -17.15 9.95
CA ALA A 36 -16.10 -16.59 10.71
C ALA A 36 -14.77 -16.61 9.93
N GLN A 37 -14.65 -17.45 8.90
CA GLN A 37 -13.49 -17.48 7.99
C GLN A 37 -13.29 -16.15 7.24
N PHE A 38 -14.37 -15.38 7.05
CA PHE A 38 -14.33 -14.04 6.44
C PHE A 38 -13.87 -12.93 7.41
N ASN A 39 -13.64 -13.27 8.68
CA ASN A 39 -13.10 -12.34 9.66
C ASN A 39 -11.60 -12.11 9.46
N ALA A 40 -11.23 -10.85 9.60
CA ALA A 40 -9.91 -10.30 9.32
C ALA A 40 -9.43 -9.34 10.42
N GLY A 41 -10.13 -9.28 11.57
CA GLY A 41 -9.85 -8.34 12.67
C GLY A 41 -8.67 -8.70 13.57
N TYR A 42 -7.67 -9.44 13.06
CA TYR A 42 -6.50 -9.85 13.86
C TYR A 42 -5.33 -8.87 13.70
N PRO A 43 -4.50 -8.64 14.74
CA PRO A 43 -3.53 -7.54 14.78
C PRO A 43 -2.59 -7.44 13.57
N ASP A 44 -1.96 -8.55 13.17
CA ASP A 44 -0.99 -8.59 12.06
C ASP A 44 -1.60 -8.11 10.73
N LEU A 45 -2.80 -8.59 10.37
CA LEU A 45 -3.42 -8.17 9.11
C LEU A 45 -3.88 -6.72 9.13
N MET A 46 -4.43 -6.25 10.25
CA MET A 46 -4.81 -4.86 10.40
C MET A 46 -3.58 -3.94 10.24
N GLN A 47 -2.45 -4.32 10.84
CA GLN A 47 -1.18 -3.60 10.67
C GLN A 47 -0.73 -3.64 9.22
N ARG A 48 -0.78 -4.80 8.54
CA ARG A 48 -0.46 -4.92 7.11
C ARG A 48 -1.34 -4.02 6.25
N PHE A 49 -2.63 -3.85 6.55
CA PHE A 49 -3.50 -2.93 5.79
C PHE A 49 -3.02 -1.49 5.88
N ALA A 50 -2.68 -1.02 7.08
CA ALA A 50 -2.15 0.32 7.28
C ALA A 50 -0.78 0.50 6.58
N ILE A 51 0.11 -0.48 6.73
CA ILE A 51 1.48 -0.43 6.23
C ILE A 51 1.54 -0.53 4.70
N TYR A 52 0.86 -1.49 4.09
CA TYR A 52 0.77 -1.58 2.63
C TYR A 52 -0.06 -0.43 2.04
N GLY A 53 -1.00 0.14 2.80
CA GLY A 53 -1.65 1.41 2.45
C GLY A 53 -0.66 2.56 2.33
N ILE A 54 0.25 2.73 3.31
CA ILE A 54 1.35 3.70 3.24
C ILE A 54 2.25 3.44 2.03
N PHE A 55 2.61 2.17 1.80
CA PHE A 55 3.44 1.77 0.69
C PHE A 55 2.80 2.13 -0.66
N ALA A 56 1.51 1.82 -0.83
CA ALA A 56 0.74 2.11 -2.03
C ALA A 56 0.52 3.60 -2.24
N ILE A 57 0.27 4.39 -1.18
CA ILE A 57 0.24 5.86 -1.27
C ILE A 57 1.60 6.38 -1.76
N GLY A 58 2.70 5.88 -1.19
CA GLY A 58 4.06 6.24 -1.57
C GLY A 58 4.33 5.98 -3.03
N PHE A 59 4.03 4.77 -3.49
CA PHE A 59 4.14 4.38 -4.89
C PHE A 59 3.29 5.27 -5.80
N ASN A 60 2.05 5.57 -5.40
CA ASN A 60 1.14 6.42 -6.16
C ASN A 60 1.56 7.89 -6.24
N ILE A 61 2.38 8.41 -5.31
CA ILE A 61 3.01 9.73 -5.49
C ILE A 61 3.88 9.73 -6.74
N LEU A 62 4.68 8.69 -6.97
CA LEU A 62 5.48 8.57 -8.18
C LEU A 62 4.58 8.22 -9.38
N PHE A 63 3.97 7.04 -9.38
CA PHE A 63 3.24 6.54 -10.54
C PHE A 63 2.00 7.38 -10.87
N GLY A 64 1.21 7.73 -9.86
CA GLY A 64 -0.02 8.49 -10.02
C GLY A 64 0.23 9.91 -10.55
N LEU A 65 1.18 10.65 -9.98
CA LEU A 65 1.45 12.04 -10.39
C LEU A 65 2.36 12.16 -11.62
N THR A 66 3.35 11.29 -11.77
CA THR A 66 4.38 11.41 -12.82
C THR A 66 4.22 10.43 -13.97
N GLY A 67 3.50 9.33 -13.78
CA GLY A 67 3.38 8.24 -14.76
C GLY A 67 4.56 7.27 -14.79
N TYR A 68 5.59 7.48 -13.97
CA TYR A 68 6.74 6.58 -13.91
C TYR A 68 6.37 5.30 -13.14
N LEU A 69 6.36 4.16 -13.85
CA LEU A 69 6.18 2.83 -13.28
C LEU A 69 7.53 2.31 -12.80
N SER A 70 7.71 2.13 -11.49
CA SER A 70 8.95 1.61 -10.91
C SER A 70 8.74 0.22 -10.30
N PHE A 71 9.62 -0.72 -10.63
CA PHE A 71 9.69 -2.02 -9.96
C PHE A 71 10.78 -2.03 -8.86
N GLY A 72 11.33 -0.86 -8.52
CA GLY A 72 12.39 -0.68 -7.53
C GLY A 72 11.93 -0.57 -6.08
N HIS A 73 10.63 -0.35 -5.84
CA HIS A 73 10.09 0.05 -4.53
C HIS A 73 10.30 -0.96 -3.41
N ALA A 74 10.31 -2.25 -3.71
CA ALA A 74 10.66 -3.31 -2.77
C ALA A 74 12.04 -3.12 -2.15
N ALA A 75 13.01 -2.60 -2.90
CA ALA A 75 14.35 -2.35 -2.36
C ALA A 75 14.30 -1.30 -1.23
N PHE A 76 13.49 -0.26 -1.38
CA PHE A 76 13.28 0.74 -0.32
C PHE A 76 12.55 0.16 0.89
N LEU A 77 11.56 -0.71 0.65
CA LEU A 77 10.88 -1.46 1.70
C LEU A 77 11.89 -2.26 2.55
N GLY A 78 12.78 -3.04 1.91
CA GLY A 78 13.81 -3.78 2.62
C GLY A 78 14.85 -2.92 3.32
N VAL A 79 15.35 -1.85 2.68
CA VAL A 79 16.29 -0.91 3.34
C VAL A 79 15.67 -0.31 4.61
N GLY A 80 14.39 0.05 4.57
CA GLY A 80 13.65 0.51 5.73
C GLY A 80 13.56 -0.53 6.84
N SER A 81 13.24 -1.79 6.49
CA SER A 81 13.20 -2.90 7.46
C SER A 81 14.56 -3.15 8.12
N TYR A 82 15.64 -3.25 7.33
CA TYR A 82 16.99 -3.47 7.86
C TYR A 82 17.44 -2.33 8.77
N SER A 83 17.11 -1.09 8.43
CA SER A 83 17.46 0.09 9.25
C SER A 83 16.87 0.02 10.65
N VAL A 84 15.60 -0.41 10.78
CA VAL A 84 14.94 -0.58 12.09
C VAL A 84 15.56 -1.72 12.88
N VAL A 85 15.78 -2.88 12.27
CA VAL A 85 16.36 -4.02 13.00
C VAL A 85 17.78 -3.70 13.46
N TRP A 86 18.60 -3.02 12.66
CA TRP A 86 19.91 -2.54 13.10
C TRP A 86 19.83 -1.57 14.28
N MET A 87 18.82 -0.68 14.29
CA MET A 87 18.56 0.19 15.43
C MET A 87 18.24 -0.62 16.70
N TYR A 88 17.44 -1.69 16.57
CA TYR A 88 17.07 -2.55 17.70
C TYR A 88 18.20 -3.42 18.21
N LYS A 89 19.14 -3.85 17.34
CA LYS A 89 20.33 -4.60 17.77
C LYS A 89 21.33 -3.70 18.52
N LEU A 90 21.55 -2.48 18.06
CA LEU A 90 22.61 -1.63 18.58
C LEU A 90 22.17 -0.73 19.74
N LEU A 91 20.96 -0.17 19.68
CA LEU A 91 20.52 0.88 20.60
C LEU A 91 19.40 0.45 21.55
N SER A 92 18.16 0.35 21.08
CA SER A 92 17.00 -0.01 21.92
C SER A 92 15.80 -0.37 21.05
N TYR A 93 14.79 -1.01 21.64
CA TYR A 93 13.51 -1.33 21.00
C TYR A 93 12.56 -0.13 20.79
N ASN A 94 13.01 1.11 20.98
CA ASN A 94 12.18 2.26 20.72
C ASN A 94 11.92 2.40 19.21
N VAL A 95 10.64 2.38 18.83
CA VAL A 95 10.21 2.40 17.43
C VAL A 95 10.59 3.72 16.73
N LEU A 96 10.55 4.85 17.43
CA LEU A 96 10.67 6.17 16.79
C LEU A 96 12.04 6.43 16.15
N PRO A 97 13.19 6.22 16.84
CA PRO A 97 14.50 6.35 16.21
C PRO A 97 14.70 5.41 15.02
N GLY A 98 14.18 4.18 15.11
CA GLY A 98 14.23 3.21 14.03
C GLY A 98 13.51 3.72 12.78
N LEU A 99 12.30 4.26 12.93
CA LEU A 99 11.54 4.80 11.80
C LEU A 99 12.20 6.03 11.17
N ILE A 100 12.79 6.91 11.98
CA ILE A 100 13.54 8.06 11.47
C ILE A 100 14.73 7.57 10.63
N LEU A 101 15.49 6.61 11.13
CA LEU A 101 16.61 6.01 10.39
C LEU A 101 16.12 5.34 9.09
N ALA A 102 15.02 4.58 9.13
CA ALA A 102 14.44 3.95 7.96
C ALA A 102 14.07 4.95 6.86
N VAL A 103 13.48 6.09 7.23
CA VAL A 103 13.14 7.16 6.29
C VAL A 103 14.40 7.80 5.70
N ILE A 104 15.41 8.10 6.52
CA ILE A 104 16.67 8.71 6.07
C ILE A 104 17.43 7.78 5.13
N MET A 105 17.63 6.52 5.53
CA MET A 105 18.36 5.54 4.73
C MET A 105 17.66 5.27 3.39
N SER A 106 16.33 5.20 3.40
CA SER A 106 15.55 5.03 2.18
C SER A 106 15.56 6.28 1.30
N ALA A 107 15.59 7.48 1.88
CA ALA A 107 15.75 8.72 1.11
C ALA A 107 17.09 8.78 0.39
N LEU A 108 18.18 8.46 1.10
CA LEU A 108 19.53 8.43 0.53
C LEU A 108 19.64 7.37 -0.58
N PHE A 109 19.12 6.17 -0.33
CA PHE A 109 19.12 5.10 -1.32
C PHE A 109 18.25 5.43 -2.55
N ALA A 110 17.07 6.01 -2.33
CA ALA A 110 16.20 6.48 -3.41
C ALA A 110 16.82 7.64 -4.20
N LEU A 111 17.59 8.53 -3.56
CA LEU A 111 18.29 9.60 -4.26
C LEU A 111 19.37 9.04 -5.18
N LEU A 112 20.15 8.06 -4.71
CA LEU A 112 21.18 7.38 -5.50
C LEU A 112 20.56 6.65 -6.70
N ILE A 113 19.57 5.79 -6.46
CA ILE A 113 18.91 5.01 -7.51
C ILE A 113 18.14 5.93 -8.47
N GLY A 114 17.44 6.93 -7.93
CA GLY A 114 16.66 7.90 -8.70
C GLY A 114 17.54 8.71 -9.65
N PHE A 115 18.71 9.14 -9.20
CA PHE A 115 19.67 9.90 -10.02
C PHE A 115 20.15 9.13 -11.25
N ILE A 116 20.31 7.80 -11.12
CA ILE A 116 20.73 6.94 -12.23
C ILE A 116 19.53 6.55 -13.10
N SER A 117 18.43 6.12 -12.47
CA SER A 117 17.26 5.56 -13.17
C SER A 117 16.48 6.58 -13.99
N LEU A 118 16.32 7.81 -13.50
CA LEU A 118 15.56 8.87 -14.17
C LEU A 118 16.28 9.48 -15.39
N ARG A 119 17.45 8.95 -15.77
CA ARG A 119 18.10 9.29 -17.05
C ARG A 119 17.34 8.74 -18.24
N ARG A 120 16.48 7.73 -18.03
CA ARG A 120 15.63 7.12 -19.05
C ARG A 120 14.16 7.30 -18.67
N SER A 121 13.27 7.27 -19.67
CA SER A 121 11.83 7.39 -19.50
C SER A 121 11.10 6.15 -20.01
N GLY A 122 9.83 6.00 -19.61
CA GLY A 122 8.98 4.90 -20.05
C GLY A 122 9.48 3.53 -19.59
N ILE A 123 9.45 2.56 -20.50
CA ILE A 123 9.76 1.15 -20.21
C ILE A 123 11.20 0.97 -19.74
N TYR A 124 12.15 1.73 -20.30
CA TYR A 124 13.56 1.66 -19.90
C TYR A 124 13.78 2.04 -18.44
N PHE A 125 13.00 2.98 -17.90
CA PHE A 125 13.04 3.31 -16.48
C PHE A 125 12.57 2.12 -15.64
N SER A 126 11.44 1.49 -16.02
CA SER A 126 10.90 0.33 -15.32
C SER A 126 11.90 -0.83 -15.29
N ILE A 127 12.51 -1.16 -16.44
CA ILE A 127 13.54 -2.22 -16.54
C ILE A 127 14.74 -1.90 -15.65
N LEU A 128 15.24 -0.66 -15.67
CA LEU A 128 16.39 -0.26 -14.86
C LEU A 128 16.08 -0.34 -13.35
N THR A 129 14.87 0.04 -12.93
CA THR A 129 14.46 -0.09 -11.53
C THR A 129 14.26 -1.54 -11.09
N LEU A 130 13.79 -2.42 -11.99
CA LEU A 130 13.72 -3.86 -11.74
C LEU A 130 15.13 -4.45 -11.55
N ALA A 131 16.08 -4.06 -12.40
CA ALA A 131 17.47 -4.48 -12.27
C ALA A 131 18.07 -4.03 -10.92
N PHE A 132 17.80 -2.79 -10.48
CA PHE A 132 18.22 -2.33 -9.15
C PHE A 132 17.54 -3.10 -8.00
N ALA A 133 16.26 -3.45 -8.12
CA ALA A 133 15.59 -4.30 -7.11
C ALA A 133 16.26 -5.67 -7.02
N GLN A 134 16.54 -6.31 -8.16
CA GLN A 134 17.22 -7.60 -8.19
C GLN A 134 18.67 -7.53 -7.70
N MET A 135 19.39 -6.47 -8.04
CA MET A 135 20.70 -6.22 -7.47
C MET A 135 20.63 -6.08 -5.95
N SER A 136 19.67 -5.29 -5.43
CA SER A 136 19.50 -5.09 -3.98
C SER A 136 19.16 -6.38 -3.26
N PHE A 137 18.24 -7.18 -3.84
CA PHE A 137 17.87 -8.50 -3.33
C PHE A 137 19.10 -9.42 -3.25
N ASN A 138 19.83 -9.62 -4.35
CA ASN A 138 21.00 -10.52 -4.36
C ASN A 138 22.13 -10.02 -3.45
N LEU A 139 22.28 -8.70 -3.35
CA LEU A 139 23.25 -8.09 -2.45
C LEU A 139 22.90 -8.38 -0.98
N ALA A 140 21.64 -8.24 -0.58
CA ALA A 140 21.19 -8.61 0.76
C ALA A 140 21.22 -10.13 0.99
N TYR A 141 20.80 -10.93 0.01
CA TYR A 141 20.69 -12.38 0.17
C TYR A 141 22.06 -13.07 0.28
N SER A 142 23.05 -12.65 -0.51
CA SER A 142 24.30 -13.41 -0.68
C SER A 142 25.59 -12.65 -0.37
N VAL A 143 25.65 -11.34 -0.63
CA VAL A 143 26.93 -10.60 -0.59
C VAL A 143 27.13 -9.89 0.75
N LEU A 144 26.06 -9.28 1.27
CA LEU A 144 26.03 -8.56 2.53
C LEU A 144 25.51 -9.44 3.67
N THR A 145 25.70 -10.76 3.59
CA THR A 145 25.30 -11.72 4.64
C THR A 145 25.78 -11.31 6.04
N PRO A 146 27.01 -10.77 6.24
CA PRO A 146 27.42 -10.29 7.56
C PRO A 146 26.56 -9.14 8.11
N LEU A 147 25.91 -8.36 7.24
CA LEU A 147 25.04 -7.23 7.63
C LEU A 147 23.54 -7.57 7.65
N THR A 148 23.13 -8.61 6.93
CA THR A 148 21.71 -8.88 6.63
C THR A 148 21.26 -10.26 7.07
N ASN A 149 22.21 -11.12 7.44
CA ASN A 149 21.99 -12.52 7.76
C ASN A 149 21.44 -13.38 6.59
N GLY A 150 21.53 -12.86 5.36
CA GLY A 150 21.19 -13.56 4.12
C GLY A 150 19.79 -14.15 4.12
N GLU A 151 19.69 -15.45 3.85
CA GLU A 151 18.43 -16.21 3.77
C GLU A 151 17.68 -16.35 5.09
N THR A 152 18.37 -16.23 6.24
CA THR A 152 17.72 -16.32 7.56
C THR A 152 16.98 -15.03 7.90
N GLY A 153 17.40 -13.91 7.30
CA GLY A 153 16.93 -12.59 7.68
C GLY A 153 17.56 -12.11 9.00
N LEU A 154 17.68 -10.79 9.12
CA LEU A 154 18.24 -10.14 10.28
C LEU A 154 17.17 -10.07 11.37
N GLN A 155 17.50 -10.58 12.55
CA GLN A 155 16.65 -10.52 13.74
C GLN A 155 17.45 -10.08 14.95
N VAL A 156 16.73 -9.73 16.02
CA VAL A 156 17.31 -9.29 17.29
C VAL A 156 17.46 -10.48 18.23
N TYR A 157 18.61 -10.61 18.87
CA TYR A 157 18.96 -11.67 19.80
C TYR A 157 19.20 -11.10 21.21
N THR A 158 19.04 -11.94 22.23
CA THR A 158 19.18 -11.55 23.64
C THR A 158 20.59 -11.04 24.00
N ASN A 159 21.61 -11.40 23.22
CA ASN A 159 23.00 -11.00 23.43
C ASN A 159 23.42 -9.76 22.60
N ASP A 160 22.48 -9.11 21.91
CA ASP A 160 22.80 -7.89 21.15
C ASP A 160 23.15 -6.71 22.08
N PRO A 161 24.05 -5.79 21.69
CA PRO A 161 24.63 -4.77 22.60
C PRO A 161 23.64 -3.78 23.23
N GLN A 162 22.57 -3.39 22.51
CA GLN A 162 21.45 -2.57 22.98
C GLN A 162 21.82 -1.46 23.99
N VAL A 163 22.76 -0.59 23.59
CA VAL A 163 23.46 0.35 24.48
C VAL A 163 22.54 1.36 25.18
N LEU A 164 21.38 1.67 24.59
CA LEU A 164 20.41 2.62 25.15
C LEU A 164 19.28 1.95 25.94
N MET A 165 19.31 0.63 26.14
CA MET A 165 18.32 -0.04 26.99
C MET A 165 18.62 0.21 28.46
N SER A 166 17.63 0.80 29.14
CA SER A 166 17.62 0.93 30.60
C SER A 166 17.02 -0.34 31.22
N ALA A 167 17.39 -0.65 32.46
CA ALA A 167 16.93 -1.83 33.20
C ALA A 167 15.39 -1.95 33.33
N GLY A 168 14.65 -0.85 33.18
CA GLY A 168 13.17 -0.84 33.19
C GLY A 168 12.51 -0.76 31.81
N SER A 169 13.27 -0.77 30.71
CA SER A 169 12.72 -0.65 29.36
C SER A 169 12.21 -1.99 28.82
N PRO A 170 11.07 -2.03 28.09
CA PRO A 170 10.55 -3.27 27.52
C PRO A 170 11.54 -3.90 26.53
N SER A 171 11.71 -5.22 26.60
CA SER A 171 12.50 -6.05 25.68
C SER A 171 11.78 -6.37 24.36
N SER A 172 10.81 -5.54 24.00
CA SER A 172 9.98 -5.67 22.79
C SER A 172 9.75 -4.29 22.19
N PRO A 173 9.44 -4.19 20.88
CA PRO A 173 9.16 -2.93 20.22
C PRO A 173 8.13 -2.11 20.99
N HIS A 174 8.50 -0.89 21.35
CA HIS A 174 7.65 -0.02 22.15
C HIS A 174 7.77 1.45 21.74
N PHE A 175 6.75 2.23 22.10
CA PHE A 175 6.71 3.67 21.91
C PHE A 175 6.45 4.32 23.27
N PHE A 176 7.50 4.93 23.85
CA PHE A 176 7.45 5.53 25.20
C PHE A 176 6.88 4.59 26.28
N GLY A 177 7.29 3.31 26.26
CA GLY A 177 6.86 2.28 27.22
C GLY A 177 5.61 1.50 26.82
N ILE A 178 4.83 1.98 25.84
CA ILE A 178 3.67 1.25 25.31
C ILE A 178 4.18 0.17 24.36
N VAL A 179 3.94 -1.10 24.67
CA VAL A 179 4.43 -2.24 23.88
C VAL A 179 3.52 -2.48 22.68
N MET A 180 4.11 -2.70 21.49
CA MET A 180 3.36 -2.79 20.22
C MET A 180 2.57 -4.09 20.06
N ASN A 181 3.04 -5.19 20.64
CA ASN A 181 2.39 -6.51 20.53
C ASN A 181 1.20 -6.68 21.48
N GLU A 182 1.00 -5.75 22.41
CA GLU A 182 -0.11 -5.78 23.35
C GLU A 182 -1.44 -5.47 22.64
N SER A 183 -2.49 -6.20 23.04
CA SER A 183 -3.83 -6.03 22.49
C SER A 183 -4.91 -6.30 23.53
N ALA A 184 -5.95 -5.47 23.52
CA ALA A 184 -7.16 -5.67 24.29
C ALA A 184 -8.21 -6.37 23.42
N LYS A 185 -8.83 -7.42 23.94
CA LYS A 185 -9.93 -8.14 23.27
C LYS A 185 -11.23 -7.84 23.98
N ILE A 186 -12.28 -7.52 23.23
CA ILE A 186 -13.61 -7.24 23.76
C ILE A 186 -14.60 -8.19 23.09
N ASP A 187 -15.18 -9.07 23.89
CA ASP A 187 -16.21 -10.01 23.47
C ASP A 187 -17.60 -9.43 23.70
N VAL A 188 -18.37 -9.26 22.64
CA VAL A 188 -19.75 -8.77 22.69
C VAL A 188 -20.61 -9.71 21.86
N GLY A 189 -21.53 -10.45 22.49
CA GLY A 189 -22.56 -11.22 21.78
C GLY A 189 -22.03 -12.28 20.80
N GLY A 190 -20.84 -12.83 21.02
CA GLY A 190 -20.17 -13.79 20.12
C GLY A 190 -19.25 -13.16 19.06
N TRP A 191 -19.15 -11.83 19.02
CA TRP A 191 -18.12 -11.10 18.29
C TRP A 191 -16.95 -10.79 19.20
N GLN A 192 -15.72 -11.08 18.76
CA GLN A 192 -14.49 -10.69 19.44
C GLN A 192 -13.81 -9.55 18.67
N PHE A 193 -13.79 -8.36 19.26
CA PHE A 193 -13.09 -7.21 18.69
C PHE A 193 -11.69 -7.09 19.31
N THR A 194 -10.66 -7.01 18.46
CA THR A 194 -9.27 -6.91 18.93
C THR A 194 -8.71 -5.51 18.69
N PHE A 195 -8.26 -4.86 19.76
CA PHE A 195 -7.69 -3.52 19.77
C PHE A 195 -6.20 -3.62 20.08
N SER A 196 -5.34 -3.55 19.05
CA SER A 196 -3.89 -3.68 19.19
C SER A 196 -3.17 -2.33 19.23
N ASN A 197 -2.23 -2.17 20.15
CA ASN A 197 -1.38 -0.98 20.25
C ASN A 197 -0.58 -0.74 18.96
N GLY A 198 0.03 -1.80 18.41
CA GLY A 198 0.77 -1.74 17.15
C GLY A 198 -0.09 -1.33 15.96
N TYR A 199 -1.36 -1.78 15.92
CA TYR A 199 -2.29 -1.33 14.89
C TYR A 199 -2.57 0.17 14.99
N TYR A 200 -2.93 0.67 16.18
CA TYR A 200 -3.22 2.09 16.36
C TYR A 200 -2.02 2.99 16.09
N PHE A 201 -0.82 2.54 16.46
CA PHE A 201 0.42 3.23 16.12
C PHE A 201 0.61 3.34 14.60
N CYS A 202 0.47 2.23 13.88
CA CYS A 202 0.50 2.22 12.41
C CYS A 202 -0.63 3.06 11.79
N ALA A 203 -1.83 3.05 12.36
CA ALA A 203 -2.97 3.83 11.90
C ALA A 203 -2.74 5.33 12.04
N ILE A 204 -2.16 5.78 13.17
CA ILE A 204 -1.79 7.20 13.37
C ILE A 204 -0.76 7.63 12.31
N ILE A 205 0.26 6.81 12.07
CA ILE A 205 1.26 7.10 11.04
C ILE A 205 0.63 7.10 9.65
N ALA A 206 -0.24 6.14 9.34
CA ALA A 206 -0.96 6.10 8.06
C ALA A 206 -1.82 7.33 7.84
N ILE A 207 -2.53 7.83 8.86
CA ILE A 207 -3.31 9.08 8.79
C ILE A 207 -2.38 10.27 8.54
N LEU A 208 -1.28 10.38 9.27
CA LEU A 208 -0.31 11.46 9.12
C LEU A 208 0.27 11.48 7.70
N VAL A 209 0.69 10.32 7.22
CA VAL A 209 1.28 10.14 5.90
C VAL A 209 0.26 10.37 4.79
N PHE A 210 -1.01 9.96 4.98
CA PHE A 210 -2.10 10.29 4.07
C PHE A 210 -2.37 11.80 4.03
N TYR A 211 -2.32 12.49 5.16
CA TYR A 211 -2.43 13.95 5.19
C TYR A 211 -1.26 14.63 4.45
N LEU A 212 -0.04 14.14 4.61
CA LEU A 212 1.12 14.64 3.87
C LEU A 212 0.96 14.40 2.36
N SER A 213 0.50 13.22 1.94
CA SER A 213 0.28 12.92 0.53
C SER A 213 -0.82 13.79 -0.08
N LEU A 214 -1.91 14.03 0.66
CA LEU A 214 -2.96 14.98 0.29
C LEU A 214 -2.37 16.38 0.05
N ARG A 215 -1.49 16.84 0.93
CA ARG A 215 -0.83 18.14 0.79
C ARG A 215 0.10 18.19 -0.42
N ILE A 216 0.86 17.12 -0.68
CA ILE A 216 1.72 17.01 -1.87
C ILE A 216 0.88 17.07 -3.15
N PHE A 217 -0.21 16.30 -3.24
CA PHE A 217 -1.09 16.25 -4.41
C PHE A 217 -1.76 17.59 -4.74
N ARG A 218 -2.05 18.41 -3.71
CA ARG A 218 -2.70 19.71 -3.85
C ARG A 218 -1.74 20.89 -3.94
N SER A 219 -0.44 20.67 -3.72
CA SER A 219 0.59 21.70 -3.79
C SER A 219 0.95 22.07 -5.23
N PRO A 220 1.61 23.23 -5.47
CA PRO A 220 2.18 23.58 -6.77
C PRO A 220 3.14 22.51 -7.31
N PHE A 221 3.87 21.83 -6.42
CA PHE A 221 4.73 20.69 -6.78
C PHE A 221 3.91 19.54 -7.40
N GLY A 222 2.79 19.16 -6.78
CA GLY A 222 1.90 18.12 -7.31
C GLY A 222 1.28 18.50 -8.67
N ILE A 223 0.93 19.78 -8.87
CA ILE A 223 0.43 20.29 -10.15
C ILE A 223 1.51 20.20 -11.23
N MET A 224 2.75 20.57 -10.90
CA MET A 224 3.90 20.48 -11.80
C MET A 224 4.16 19.04 -12.25
N LEU A 225 4.12 18.08 -11.32
CA LEU A 225 4.29 16.66 -11.67
C LEU A 225 3.22 16.15 -12.64
N ARG A 226 1.95 16.55 -12.45
CA ARG A 226 0.86 16.21 -13.37
C ARG A 226 1.06 16.84 -14.75
N ALA A 227 1.59 18.06 -14.81
CA ALA A 227 1.92 18.70 -16.07
C ALA A 227 3.05 17.93 -16.80
N ILE A 228 4.10 17.53 -16.06
CA ILE A 228 5.19 16.68 -16.57
C ILE A 228 4.66 15.34 -17.12
N LYS A 229 3.74 14.68 -16.39
CA LYS A 229 3.11 13.43 -16.82
C LYS A 229 2.36 13.57 -18.15
N THR A 230 1.79 14.73 -18.43
CA THR A 230 1.00 14.96 -19.65
C THR A 230 1.90 15.00 -20.89
N ASN A 231 2.97 15.80 -20.85
CA ASN A 231 3.96 15.86 -21.92
C ASN A 231 5.26 16.50 -21.43
N GLN A 232 6.27 15.67 -21.18
CA GLN A 232 7.58 16.12 -20.70
C GLN A 232 8.28 17.05 -21.70
N THR A 233 8.20 16.76 -23.00
CA THR A 233 8.81 17.58 -24.07
C THR A 233 8.21 18.98 -24.12
N ARG A 234 6.89 19.10 -23.95
CA ARG A 234 6.20 20.40 -23.90
C ARG A 234 6.64 21.24 -22.71
N MET A 235 6.81 20.62 -21.55
CA MET A 235 7.30 21.31 -20.35
C MET A 235 8.73 21.83 -20.53
N SER A 236 9.57 21.12 -21.29
CA SER A 236 10.92 21.60 -21.59
C SER A 236 10.92 22.83 -22.50
N TYR A 237 9.97 22.97 -23.42
CA TYR A 237 9.83 24.17 -24.25
C TYR A 237 9.41 25.42 -23.46
N THR A 238 8.76 25.27 -22.31
CA THR A 238 8.46 26.41 -21.42
C THR A 238 9.63 26.78 -20.50
N GLY A 239 10.82 26.21 -20.72
CA GLY A 239 12.03 26.46 -19.92
C GLY A 239 12.12 25.67 -18.61
N LEU A 240 11.20 24.72 -18.36
CA LEU A 240 11.19 23.93 -17.14
C LEU A 240 12.03 22.65 -17.28
N ASN A 241 12.98 22.47 -16.35
CA ASN A 241 13.70 21.22 -16.21
C ASN A 241 12.87 20.22 -15.39
N SER A 242 12.42 19.14 -16.01
CA SER A 242 11.56 18.13 -15.37
C SER A 242 12.31 17.20 -14.40
N ARG A 243 13.62 17.01 -14.57
CA ARG A 243 14.40 16.01 -13.82
C ARG A 243 14.40 16.22 -12.30
N PRO A 244 14.64 17.44 -11.76
CA PRO A 244 14.65 17.64 -10.32
C PRO A 244 13.29 17.33 -9.67
N TYR A 245 12.19 17.65 -10.36
CA TYR A 245 10.83 17.37 -9.87
C TYR A 245 10.54 15.88 -9.83
N THR A 246 10.89 15.13 -10.89
CA THR A 246 10.71 13.68 -10.93
C THR A 246 11.63 12.98 -9.92
N LEU A 247 12.85 13.49 -9.71
CA LEU A 247 13.77 12.96 -8.70
C LEU A 247 13.25 13.19 -7.29
N ALA A 248 12.77 14.39 -6.97
CA ALA A 248 12.14 14.66 -5.68
C ALA A 248 10.92 13.76 -5.45
N ALA A 249 10.07 13.55 -6.47
CA ALA A 249 8.93 12.64 -6.38
C ALA A 249 9.38 11.19 -6.11
N PHE A 250 10.46 10.73 -6.76
CA PHE A 250 11.03 9.41 -6.55
C PHE A 250 11.60 9.23 -5.13
N VAL A 251 12.32 10.23 -4.62
CA VAL A 251 12.86 10.22 -3.25
C VAL A 251 11.74 10.19 -2.22
N ILE A 252 10.72 11.04 -2.35
CA ILE A 252 9.55 11.06 -1.45
C ILE A 252 8.83 9.70 -1.49
N SER A 253 8.68 9.12 -2.68
CA SER A 253 8.08 7.79 -2.85
C SER A 253 8.91 6.70 -2.16
N GLY A 254 10.24 6.74 -2.28
CA GLY A 254 11.16 5.86 -1.58
C GLY A 254 11.15 6.03 -0.06
N MET A 255 10.96 7.26 0.45
CA MET A 255 10.78 7.53 1.87
C MET A 255 9.52 6.86 2.43
N TYR A 256 8.41 6.89 1.69
CA TYR A 256 7.17 6.21 2.09
C TYR A 256 7.32 4.70 2.09
N ALA A 257 8.01 4.15 1.09
CA ALA A 257 8.34 2.73 1.02
C ALA A 257 9.25 2.29 2.17
N GLY A 258 10.29 3.08 2.47
CA GLY A 258 11.16 2.89 3.62
C GLY A 258 10.43 2.95 4.95
N LEU A 259 9.52 3.91 5.12
CA LEU A 259 8.67 4.01 6.30
C LEU A 259 7.78 2.77 6.45
N ALA A 260 7.15 2.31 5.38
CA ALA A 260 6.34 1.09 5.40
C ALA A 260 7.19 -0.14 5.80
N GLY A 261 8.40 -0.26 5.25
CA GLY A 261 9.32 -1.34 5.59
C GLY A 261 9.82 -1.26 7.03
N GLY A 262 10.09 -0.06 7.53
CA GLY A 262 10.44 0.17 8.92
C GLY A 262 9.29 -0.19 9.86
N LEU A 263 8.04 0.13 9.50
CA LEU A 263 6.87 -0.28 10.27
C LEU A 263 6.68 -1.80 10.30
N LEU A 264 6.89 -2.51 9.17
CA LEU A 264 6.87 -3.98 9.17
C LEU A 264 7.88 -4.54 10.19
N ALA A 265 9.12 -4.05 10.14
CA ALA A 265 10.17 -4.46 11.08
C ALA A 265 9.94 -4.00 12.53
N SER A 266 9.10 -2.99 12.74
CA SER A 266 8.75 -2.51 14.08
C SER A 266 7.66 -3.38 14.72
N MET A 267 6.77 -3.96 13.91
CA MET A 267 5.71 -4.86 14.40
C MET A 267 6.22 -6.30 14.53
N ASP A 268 7.04 -6.74 13.59
CA ASP A 268 7.71 -8.02 13.57
C ASP A 268 9.21 -7.78 13.34
N PRO A 269 10.06 -7.79 14.40
CA PRO A 269 11.52 -7.51 14.38
C PRO A 269 12.40 -8.48 13.59
N LEU A 270 11.92 -8.90 12.43
CA LEU A 270 12.61 -9.69 11.42
C LEU A 270 12.71 -8.85 10.14
N ALA A 271 13.89 -8.78 9.56
CA ALA A 271 14.14 -8.16 8.25
C ALA A 271 14.79 -9.17 7.31
N GLY A 272 13.97 -9.79 6.44
CA GLY A 272 14.44 -10.73 5.43
C GLY A 272 14.67 -10.09 4.06
N ALA A 273 15.56 -10.71 3.28
CA ALA A 273 15.96 -10.24 1.95
C ALA A 273 14.80 -10.34 0.94
N GLU A 274 13.85 -11.26 1.15
CA GLU A 274 12.65 -11.45 0.33
C GLU A 274 11.79 -10.19 0.22
N ARG A 275 11.82 -9.30 1.21
CA ARG A 275 11.13 -8.00 1.15
C ARG A 275 11.69 -7.08 0.06
N MET A 276 12.92 -7.32 -0.39
CA MET A 276 13.57 -6.58 -1.50
C MET A 276 13.31 -7.21 -2.87
N GLN A 277 12.65 -8.37 -2.92
CA GLN A 277 12.36 -9.05 -4.18
C GLN A 277 11.39 -8.23 -5.04
N TRP A 278 11.62 -8.21 -6.36
CA TRP A 278 10.84 -7.38 -7.29
C TRP A 278 9.34 -7.70 -7.28
N THR A 279 8.96 -8.91 -6.86
CA THR A 279 7.57 -9.37 -6.73
C THR A 279 6.77 -8.50 -5.75
N ALA A 280 7.39 -8.05 -4.65
CA ALA A 280 6.76 -7.11 -3.72
C ALA A 280 6.49 -5.73 -4.36
N SER A 281 7.34 -5.28 -5.30
CA SER A 281 7.06 -4.10 -6.11
C SER A 281 5.91 -4.34 -7.08
N GLY A 282 5.80 -5.55 -7.64
CA GLY A 282 4.66 -5.94 -8.46
C GLY A 282 3.35 -5.86 -7.69
N GLU A 283 3.34 -6.30 -6.43
CA GLU A 283 2.16 -6.25 -5.58
C GLU A 283 1.64 -4.82 -5.37
N VAL A 284 2.52 -3.86 -5.04
CA VAL A 284 2.10 -2.47 -4.85
C VAL A 284 1.62 -1.79 -6.14
N VAL A 285 2.16 -2.21 -7.29
CA VAL A 285 1.65 -1.81 -8.61
C VAL A 285 0.21 -2.29 -8.78
N LEU A 286 -0.05 -3.57 -8.48
CA LEU A 286 -1.41 -4.14 -8.53
C LEU A 286 -2.36 -3.39 -7.59
N MET A 287 -1.97 -3.17 -6.33
CA MET A 287 -2.77 -2.41 -5.35
C MET A 287 -3.12 -1.01 -5.85
N THR A 288 -2.16 -0.31 -6.45
CA THR A 288 -2.35 1.06 -6.93
C THR A 288 -3.23 1.12 -8.16
N ILE A 289 -3.05 0.20 -9.11
CA ILE A 289 -3.86 0.13 -10.34
C ILE A 289 -5.29 -0.29 -9.99
N LEU A 290 -5.44 -1.39 -9.22
CA LEU A 290 -6.72 -1.92 -8.77
C LEU A 290 -7.52 -0.85 -8.02
N GLY A 291 -6.87 -0.11 -7.13
CA GLY A 291 -7.51 0.94 -6.35
C GLY A 291 -7.94 2.16 -7.16
N GLY A 292 -7.28 2.43 -8.29
CA GLY A 292 -7.47 3.62 -9.12
C GLY A 292 -6.26 4.54 -9.07
N ALA A 293 -5.31 4.35 -9.98
CA ALA A 293 -4.06 5.08 -10.04
C ALA A 293 -4.27 6.60 -10.22
N GLY A 294 -3.49 7.42 -9.52
CA GLY A 294 -3.59 8.88 -9.56
C GLY A 294 -4.69 9.48 -8.69
N THR A 295 -5.50 8.65 -8.02
CA THR A 295 -6.40 9.09 -6.95
C THR A 295 -5.71 9.01 -5.59
N LEU A 296 -6.18 9.76 -4.60
CA LEU A 296 -5.61 9.73 -3.23
C LEU A 296 -6.05 8.50 -2.43
N MET A 297 -7.33 8.12 -2.54
CA MET A 297 -7.91 6.99 -1.80
C MET A 297 -7.65 5.63 -2.44
N GLY A 298 -7.41 5.60 -3.75
CA GLY A 298 -7.37 4.37 -4.53
C GLY A 298 -6.33 3.40 -3.99
N PRO A 299 -5.07 3.82 -3.83
CA PRO A 299 -4.02 2.93 -3.34
C PRO A 299 -4.32 2.32 -1.96
N VAL A 300 -4.97 3.07 -1.06
CA VAL A 300 -5.36 2.58 0.27
C VAL A 300 -6.45 1.51 0.17
N LEU A 301 -7.49 1.77 -0.63
CA LEU A 301 -8.56 0.80 -0.87
C LEU A 301 -8.04 -0.44 -1.60
N GLY A 302 -7.14 -0.27 -2.57
CA GLY A 302 -6.51 -1.37 -3.29
C GLY A 302 -5.61 -2.23 -2.40
N ALA A 303 -4.81 -1.60 -1.52
CA ALA A 303 -4.00 -2.33 -0.54
C ALA A 303 -4.86 -3.13 0.44
N GLY A 304 -5.89 -2.50 1.01
CA GLY A 304 -6.85 -3.19 1.88
C GLY A 304 -7.58 -4.32 1.17
N PHE A 305 -8.01 -4.09 -0.08
CA PHE A 305 -8.66 -5.11 -0.90
C PHE A 305 -7.74 -6.31 -1.16
N ILE A 306 -6.54 -6.09 -1.70
CA ILE A 306 -5.59 -7.17 -2.01
C ILE A 306 -5.24 -7.96 -0.75
N LYS A 307 -4.88 -7.28 0.35
CA LYS A 307 -4.51 -7.97 1.58
C LYS A 307 -5.68 -8.67 2.26
N TYR A 308 -6.91 -8.13 2.15
CA TYR A 308 -8.10 -8.81 2.64
C TYR A 308 -8.33 -10.11 1.88
N PHE A 309 -8.38 -10.06 0.55
CA PHE A 309 -8.64 -11.24 -0.27
C PHE A 309 -7.52 -12.28 -0.21
N GLU A 310 -6.25 -11.84 -0.16
CA GLU A 310 -5.10 -12.73 0.12
C GLU A 310 -5.31 -13.52 1.41
N ASN A 311 -5.67 -12.84 2.51
CA ASN A 311 -5.96 -13.49 3.78
C ASN A 311 -7.16 -14.44 3.70
N ILE A 312 -8.28 -14.04 3.08
CA ILE A 312 -9.47 -14.90 3.01
C ILE A 312 -9.19 -16.15 2.19
N PHE A 313 -8.65 -16.01 0.98
CA PHE A 313 -8.44 -17.15 0.09
C PHE A 313 -7.34 -18.09 0.58
N SER A 314 -6.31 -17.58 1.28
CA SER A 314 -5.27 -18.43 1.86
C SER A 314 -5.73 -19.22 3.09
N LYS A 315 -6.76 -18.74 3.81
CA LYS A 315 -7.34 -19.42 4.98
C LYS A 315 -8.33 -20.53 4.62
N ILE A 316 -9.10 -20.35 3.55
CA ILE A 316 -10.06 -21.37 3.13
C ILE A 316 -9.27 -22.63 2.73
N ASN A 317 -9.67 -23.78 3.24
CA ASN A 317 -9.07 -25.09 2.97
C ASN A 317 -10.17 -26.12 2.66
N ASP A 318 -9.78 -27.34 2.31
CA ASP A 318 -10.73 -28.39 1.93
C ASP A 318 -11.74 -28.69 3.04
N ASN A 319 -11.30 -28.71 4.30
CA ASN A 319 -12.19 -28.93 5.44
C ASN A 319 -13.32 -27.90 5.51
N ILE A 320 -13.01 -26.63 5.23
CA ILE A 320 -14.02 -25.55 5.20
C ILE A 320 -14.97 -25.75 4.02
N LEU A 321 -14.46 -26.17 2.85
CA LEU A 321 -15.29 -26.44 1.68
C LEU A 321 -16.25 -27.61 1.94
N HIS A 322 -15.76 -28.71 2.51
CA HIS A 322 -16.59 -29.83 2.96
C HIS A 322 -17.65 -29.38 3.96
N THR A 323 -17.30 -28.50 4.90
CA THR A 323 -18.27 -27.93 5.85
C THR A 323 -19.37 -27.13 5.13
N TRP A 324 -19.00 -26.30 4.14
CA TRP A 324 -19.96 -25.48 3.38
C TRP A 324 -20.84 -26.30 2.44
N PHE A 325 -20.31 -27.38 1.87
CA PHE A 325 -21.00 -28.23 0.91
C PHE A 325 -21.56 -29.53 1.50
N SER A 326 -21.48 -29.72 2.83
CA SER A 326 -22.01 -30.86 3.58
C SER A 326 -23.49 -31.17 3.38
N ALA A 327 -24.26 -30.25 2.79
CA ALA A 327 -25.66 -30.45 2.41
C ALA A 327 -25.82 -31.22 1.09
N LEU A 328 -24.75 -31.41 0.31
CA LEU A 328 -24.76 -32.10 -0.97
C LEU A 328 -24.43 -33.59 -0.79
N PRO A 329 -24.85 -34.48 -1.70
CA PRO A 329 -24.42 -35.88 -1.68
C PRO A 329 -22.89 -35.98 -1.86
N ASP A 330 -22.25 -36.91 -1.14
CA ASP A 330 -20.78 -37.08 -1.05
C ASP A 330 -20.07 -36.99 -2.41
N GLY A 331 -20.59 -37.65 -3.44
CA GLY A 331 -19.96 -37.64 -4.78
C GLY A 331 -20.00 -36.30 -5.51
N LEU A 332 -21.00 -35.45 -5.24
CA LEU A 332 -21.09 -34.10 -5.81
C LEU A 332 -20.27 -33.10 -4.99
N GLU A 333 -20.25 -33.27 -3.67
CA GLU A 333 -19.41 -32.50 -2.75
C GLU A 333 -17.93 -32.63 -3.14
N ASP A 334 -17.42 -33.86 -3.21
CA ASP A 334 -16.03 -34.14 -3.56
C ASP A 334 -15.65 -33.58 -4.94
N ALA A 335 -16.56 -33.65 -5.91
CA ALA A 335 -16.34 -33.07 -7.24
C ALA A 335 -16.21 -31.54 -7.21
N ILE A 336 -17.04 -30.85 -6.42
CA ILE A 336 -16.98 -29.39 -6.26
C ILE A 336 -15.71 -28.99 -5.50
N VAL A 337 -15.38 -29.69 -4.42
CA VAL A 337 -14.15 -29.44 -3.65
C VAL A 337 -12.92 -29.62 -4.54
N PHE A 338 -12.87 -30.69 -5.34
CA PHE A 338 -11.79 -30.93 -6.31
C PHE A 338 -11.65 -29.79 -7.33
N MET A 339 -12.76 -29.22 -7.82
CA MET A 339 -12.74 -28.10 -8.75
C MET A 339 -12.29 -26.78 -8.10
N LEU A 340 -12.62 -26.56 -6.82
CA LEU A 340 -12.34 -25.32 -6.10
C LEU A 340 -10.98 -25.31 -5.41
N HIS A 341 -10.44 -26.45 -4.99
CA HIS A 341 -9.16 -26.57 -4.28
C HIS A 341 -8.00 -25.84 -5.00
N PRO A 342 -7.83 -25.91 -6.36
CA PRO A 342 -6.76 -25.19 -7.05
C PRO A 342 -6.81 -23.66 -6.91
N PHE A 343 -7.96 -23.10 -6.55
CA PHE A 343 -8.20 -21.66 -6.44
C PHE A 343 -8.03 -21.12 -5.01
N ILE A 344 -7.89 -22.03 -4.05
CA ILE A 344 -8.05 -21.76 -2.62
C ILE A 344 -6.83 -22.31 -1.85
N GLY A 345 -6.63 -21.88 -0.61
CA GLY A 345 -5.55 -22.37 0.25
C GLY A 345 -4.19 -22.05 -0.37
N LYS A 346 -3.45 -23.07 -0.82
CA LYS A 346 -2.14 -22.88 -1.48
C LYS A 346 -2.25 -22.25 -2.88
N GLY A 347 -3.40 -22.41 -3.54
CA GLY A 347 -3.67 -21.92 -4.90
C GLY A 347 -4.18 -20.48 -4.99
N TRP A 348 -4.25 -19.76 -3.87
CA TRP A 348 -4.87 -18.41 -3.77
C TRP A 348 -4.30 -17.37 -4.76
N ASN A 349 -3.07 -17.54 -5.22
CA ASN A 349 -2.48 -16.66 -6.24
C ASN A 349 -3.29 -16.65 -7.55
N LEU A 350 -3.93 -17.78 -7.91
CA LEU A 350 -4.75 -17.88 -9.13
C LEU A 350 -6.04 -17.07 -9.01
N THR A 351 -6.72 -17.14 -7.86
CA THR A 351 -7.95 -16.36 -7.62
C THR A 351 -7.65 -14.87 -7.57
N LEU A 352 -6.57 -14.48 -6.90
CA LEU A 352 -6.16 -13.09 -6.85
C LEU A 352 -5.80 -12.55 -8.24
N GLY A 353 -5.12 -13.34 -9.07
CA GLY A 353 -4.83 -13.02 -10.47
C GLY A 353 -6.08 -12.84 -11.33
N LEU A 354 -7.03 -13.79 -11.27
CA LEU A 354 -8.30 -13.71 -12.00
C LEU A 354 -9.14 -12.51 -11.55
N LEU A 355 -9.21 -12.27 -10.24
CA LEU A 355 -9.92 -11.13 -9.68
C LEU A 355 -9.30 -9.82 -10.18
N PHE A 356 -7.97 -9.72 -10.15
CA PHE A 356 -7.28 -8.54 -10.66
C PHE A 356 -7.60 -8.30 -12.13
N MET A 357 -7.53 -9.34 -12.98
CA MET A 357 -7.90 -9.23 -14.39
C MET A 357 -9.34 -8.75 -14.57
N MET A 358 -10.28 -9.30 -13.80
CA MET A 358 -11.68 -8.90 -13.84
C MET A 358 -11.83 -7.41 -13.50
N VAL A 359 -11.21 -6.93 -12.43
CA VAL A 359 -11.29 -5.51 -12.05
C VAL A 359 -10.66 -4.63 -13.11
N VAL A 360 -9.50 -4.98 -13.66
CA VAL A 360 -8.86 -4.16 -14.70
C VAL A 360 -9.67 -4.11 -16.00
N ILE A 361 -10.30 -5.21 -16.40
CA ILE A 361 -11.11 -5.28 -17.63
C ILE A 361 -12.42 -4.50 -17.47
N PHE A 362 -13.13 -4.68 -16.35
CA PHE A 362 -14.48 -4.12 -16.17
C PHE A 362 -14.51 -2.75 -15.47
N LEU A 363 -13.44 -2.39 -14.74
CA LEU A 363 -13.31 -1.16 -13.95
C LEU A 363 -11.98 -0.45 -14.31
N PRO A 364 -11.90 0.25 -15.46
CA PRO A 364 -10.66 0.89 -15.92
C PRO A 364 -10.14 1.98 -14.97
N GLY A 365 -11.01 2.62 -14.19
CA GLY A 365 -10.65 3.55 -13.12
C GLY A 365 -10.45 2.91 -11.75
N GLY A 366 -10.45 1.57 -11.68
CA GLY A 366 -10.29 0.79 -10.46
C GLY A 366 -11.52 0.80 -9.54
N LEU A 367 -11.30 0.36 -8.30
CA LEU A 367 -12.34 0.21 -7.26
C LEU A 367 -13.08 1.53 -6.96
N ILE A 368 -12.40 2.67 -7.05
CA ILE A 368 -13.04 3.98 -6.83
C ILE A 368 -14.10 4.28 -7.88
N GLU A 369 -13.84 3.96 -9.14
CA GLU A 369 -14.83 4.15 -10.20
C GLU A 369 -16.04 3.24 -9.97
N GLY A 370 -15.79 1.97 -9.64
CA GLY A 370 -16.84 1.00 -9.30
C GLY A 370 -17.73 1.50 -8.16
N GLY A 371 -17.14 1.93 -7.04
CA GLY A 371 -17.88 2.50 -5.91
C GLY A 371 -18.69 3.74 -6.28
N THR A 372 -18.14 4.61 -7.13
CA THR A 372 -18.84 5.81 -7.60
C THR A 372 -20.02 5.48 -8.51
N ARG A 373 -19.88 4.49 -9.41
CA ARG A 373 -20.98 4.01 -10.28
C ARG A 373 -22.12 3.42 -9.45
N ILE A 374 -21.81 2.56 -8.47
CA ILE A 374 -22.80 1.97 -7.55
C ILE A 374 -23.50 3.07 -6.76
N TRP A 375 -22.75 4.01 -6.19
CA TRP A 375 -23.32 5.13 -5.45
C TRP A 375 -24.29 5.98 -6.30
N ASN A 376 -23.96 6.22 -7.57
CA ASN A 376 -24.83 6.97 -8.48
C ASN A 376 -26.10 6.21 -8.87
N LEU A 377 -26.04 4.87 -8.95
CA LEU A 377 -27.20 4.01 -9.17
C LEU A 377 -28.14 4.05 -7.94
N VAL A 378 -27.58 3.88 -6.74
CA VAL A 378 -28.35 3.88 -5.49
C VAL A 378 -28.97 5.24 -5.18
N THR A 379 -28.23 6.34 -5.42
CA THR A 379 -28.72 7.70 -5.13
C THR A 379 -29.62 8.29 -6.23
N GLY A 380 -29.91 7.55 -7.30
CA GLY A 380 -30.75 8.01 -8.41
C GLY A 380 -30.21 9.24 -9.16
N LYS A 381 -28.95 9.64 -8.92
CA LYS A 381 -28.33 10.85 -9.49
C LYS A 381 -28.10 10.77 -11.00
N ASN A 382 -28.32 9.61 -11.61
CA ASN A 382 -28.24 9.44 -13.06
C ASN A 382 -29.33 10.22 -13.83
N LYS A 383 -30.40 10.70 -13.18
CA LYS A 383 -31.50 11.42 -13.88
C LYS A 383 -31.22 12.91 -14.17
N LYS A 384 -30.07 13.48 -13.75
CA LYS A 384 -29.77 14.92 -13.93
C LYS A 384 -28.50 15.27 -14.72
N ARG A 385 -27.77 14.29 -15.26
CA ARG A 385 -26.79 14.57 -16.32
C ARG A 385 -27.39 14.13 -17.65
N GLY A 386 -28.25 14.99 -18.19
CA GLY A 386 -28.58 14.93 -19.59
C GLY A 386 -27.29 14.93 -20.40
N VAL A 387 -27.23 14.02 -21.36
CA VAL A 387 -26.30 14.04 -22.50
C VAL A 387 -26.04 15.52 -22.87
N PRO A 388 -24.79 16.00 -22.98
CA PRO A 388 -24.56 17.23 -23.70
C PRO A 388 -24.98 16.92 -25.14
N GLY A 389 -26.25 17.23 -25.45
CA GLY A 389 -26.76 17.18 -26.81
C GLY A 389 -25.79 17.96 -27.66
N LYS A 390 -25.38 17.33 -28.78
CA LYS A 390 -24.68 17.91 -29.92
C LYS A 390 -24.47 19.41 -29.74
N ALA A 391 -23.25 19.79 -29.37
CA ALA A 391 -22.83 21.18 -29.53
C ALA A 391 -23.24 21.57 -30.96
N LYS A 392 -24.12 22.56 -31.09
CA LYS A 392 -24.44 23.16 -32.38
C LYS A 392 -23.09 23.48 -33.01
N GLU A 393 -22.83 22.89 -34.18
CA GLU A 393 -21.67 23.23 -34.99
C GLU A 393 -21.65 24.75 -35.12
N HIS A 394 -20.61 25.35 -34.54
CA HIS A 394 -20.40 26.78 -34.62
C HIS A 394 -19.88 27.03 -36.04
N HIS A 395 -20.81 27.19 -37.00
CA HIS A 395 -20.42 27.72 -38.30
C HIS A 395 -19.94 29.16 -38.09
N PRO A 396 -18.69 29.50 -38.47
CA PRO A 396 -18.26 30.88 -38.44
C PRO A 396 -19.12 31.69 -39.41
N THR A 397 -19.72 32.77 -38.92
CA THR A 397 -20.41 33.76 -39.77
C THR A 397 -19.40 34.37 -40.74
N PRO A 398 -19.69 34.46 -42.05
CA PRO A 398 -18.79 35.09 -43.01
C PRO A 398 -18.61 36.56 -42.63
N THR A 399 -17.37 37.05 -42.67
CA THR A 399 -17.05 38.46 -42.46
C THR A 399 -17.76 39.33 -43.50
N PRO A 400 -18.30 40.51 -43.14
CA PRO A 400 -18.89 41.41 -44.11
C PRO A 400 -17.80 41.90 -45.06
N HIS A 401 -18.02 41.76 -46.36
CA HIS A 401 -17.20 42.41 -47.37
C HIS A 401 -17.33 43.93 -47.20
N VAL A 402 -16.20 44.60 -47.02
CA VAL A 402 -16.10 46.06 -47.14
C VAL A 402 -16.10 46.35 -48.65
N ASN A 403 -17.16 46.97 -49.14
CA ASN A 403 -17.21 47.59 -50.46
C ASN A 403 -16.83 49.07 -50.35
#